data_AF-A0A7L2H040-F1
#
_entry.id   AF-A0A7L2H040-F1
#
_cell.length_a   1.000
_cell.length_b   1.000
_cell.length_c   1.000
_cell.angle_alpha   90.00
_cell.angle_beta   90.00
_cell.angle_gamma   90.00
#
_symmetry.space_group_name_H-M   'P 1'
#
loop_
_entity.id
_entity.type
_entity.pdbx_description
1 polymer ?
#
loop_
_entity_poly.entity_id
_entity_poly.type
_entity_poly.pdbx_seq_one_letter_code
_entity_poly.pdbx_strand_id
1 'polypeptide(L)' 'APVLAAAGGRGPGGVAGQVLHGGGACANSGNRWFDKTLQFIVGEDGTCGVVYDPAVIDGAVVAEMVDHALEY' A
#
# COMPACT_ATOMS: atom_id res chain seq x y z
N ALA A 1 -19.84 11.19 -4.59
CA ALA A 1 -20.21 10.39 -3.41
C ALA A 1 -18.97 10.23 -2.54
N PRO A 2 -19.02 10.52 -1.23
CA PRO A 2 -17.86 10.27 -0.39
C PRO A 2 -17.66 8.75 -0.33
N VAL A 3 -16.44 8.28 -0.55
CA VAL A 3 -16.08 6.89 -0.28
C VAL A 3 -16.33 6.69 1.21
N LEU A 4 -17.26 5.79 1.53
CA LEU A 4 -17.55 5.37 2.90
C LEU A 4 -16.23 4.90 3.51
N ALA A 5 -15.69 5.65 4.47
CA ALA A 5 -14.60 5.17 5.31
C ALA A 5 -15.12 3.89 5.99
N ALA A 6 -14.65 2.74 5.50
CA ALA A 6 -15.04 1.47 6.06
C ALA A 6 -14.60 1.48 7.53
N ALA A 7 -15.57 1.34 8.44
CA ALA A 7 -15.34 1.28 9.86
C ALA A 7 -14.18 0.32 10.16
N GLY A 8 -13.12 0.84 10.79
CA GLY A 8 -11.81 0.21 10.97
C GLY A 8 -11.82 -1.09 11.76
N GLY A 9 -12.23 -2.18 11.11
CA GLY A 9 -11.97 -3.54 11.55
C GLY A 9 -10.71 -4.07 10.87
N ARG A 10 -9.66 -4.38 11.66
CA ARG A 10 -8.43 -5.00 11.17
C ARG A 10 -8.75 -6.40 10.64
N GLY A 11 -8.92 -6.53 9.33
CA GLY A 11 -9.07 -7.82 8.67
C GLY A 11 -7.87 -8.75 8.91
N PRO A 12 -8.00 -10.06 8.67
CA PRO A 12 -6.88 -11.00 8.79
C PRO A 12 -5.73 -10.52 7.89
N GLY A 13 -4.55 -10.30 8.49
CA GLY A 13 -3.35 -9.81 7.79
C GLY A 13 -2.83 -8.43 8.26
N GLY A 14 -3.62 -7.67 9.03
CA GLY A 14 -3.16 -6.42 9.65
C GLY A 14 -2.59 -5.40 8.66
N VAL A 15 -1.50 -4.74 9.06
CA VAL A 15 -0.83 -3.71 8.23
C VAL A 15 -0.28 -4.31 6.94
N ALA A 16 0.32 -5.50 7.01
CA ALA A 16 0.86 -6.17 5.84
C ALA A 16 -0.23 -6.49 4.80
N GLY A 17 -1.42 -6.93 5.22
CA GLY A 17 -2.55 -7.16 4.32
C GLY A 17 -3.06 -5.89 3.63
N GLN A 18 -3.03 -4.74 4.33
CA GLN A 18 -3.38 -3.45 3.72
C GLN A 18 -2.39 -3.01 2.64
N VAL A 19 -1.10 -3.31 2.82
CA VAL A 19 -0.06 -3.04 1.82
C VAL A 19 -0.13 -4.02 0.66
N LEU A 20 -0.22 -5.31 0.93
CA LEU A 20 -0.16 -6.37 -0.10
C LEU A 20 -1.39 -6.38 -1.01
N HIS A 21 -2.59 -6.23 -0.45
CA HIS A 21 -3.83 -6.38 -1.23
C HIS A 21 -4.93 -5.40 -0.86
N GLY A 22 -4.79 -4.56 0.16
CA GLY A 22 -5.77 -3.52 0.53
C GLY A 22 -7.01 -4.02 1.28
N GLY A 23 -7.04 -5.29 1.72
CA GLY A 23 -8.11 -5.79 2.59
C GLY A 23 -9.46 -6.15 1.92
N GLY A 24 -9.56 -6.07 0.59
CA GLY A 24 -10.74 -6.47 -0.19
C GLY A 24 -11.50 -5.30 -0.81
N ALA A 25 -12.49 -5.64 -1.65
CA ALA A 25 -13.27 -4.66 -2.42
C ALA A 25 -14.07 -3.66 -1.55
N CYS A 26 -14.44 -4.05 -0.33
CA CYS A 26 -15.11 -3.17 0.64
C CYS A 26 -14.15 -2.35 1.51
N ALA A 27 -12.84 -2.45 1.25
CA ALA A 27 -11.80 -1.71 1.92
C ALA A 27 -10.96 -0.96 0.87
N ASN A 28 -9.64 -1.07 0.90
CA ASN A 28 -8.72 -0.28 0.10
C ASN A 28 -8.27 -0.95 -1.21
N SER A 29 -8.72 -2.17 -1.55
CA SER A 29 -8.28 -2.86 -2.78
C SER A 29 -8.67 -2.12 -4.06
N GLY A 30 -9.79 -1.39 -4.07
CA GLY A 30 -10.19 -0.57 -5.22
C GLY A 30 -9.34 0.69 -5.38
N ASN A 31 -8.65 1.11 -4.32
CA ASN A 31 -7.73 2.25 -4.33
C ASN A 31 -6.30 1.78 -4.65
N ARG A 32 -6.16 0.90 -5.64
CA ARG A 32 -4.90 0.29 -6.09
C ARG A 32 -4.90 0.20 -7.61
N TRP A 33 -3.72 0.33 -8.22
CA TRP A 33 -3.45 -0.03 -9.61
C TRP A 33 -2.22 -0.95 -9.65
N PHE A 34 -2.43 -2.26 -9.76
CA PHE A 34 -1.34 -3.25 -9.61
C PHE A 34 -0.41 -3.37 -10.82
N ASP A 35 -0.83 -2.94 -12.03
CA ASP A 35 0.07 -2.89 -13.19
C ASP A 35 1.10 -1.75 -13.11
N LYS A 36 1.04 -0.92 -12.05
CA LYS A 36 2.00 0.17 -11.85
C LYS A 36 3.20 -0.35 -11.04
N THR A 37 4.41 -0.13 -11.56
CA THR A 37 5.66 -0.60 -10.95
C THR A 37 5.88 -0.22 -9.49
N LEU A 38 5.47 0.99 -9.07
CA LEU A 38 5.61 1.48 -7.70
C LEU A 38 4.30 2.13 -7.26
N GLN A 39 3.84 1.78 -6.08
CA GLN A 39 2.65 2.36 -5.49
C GLN A 39 2.86 2.58 -3.99
N PHE A 40 3.03 3.84 -3.62
CA PHE A 40 3.11 4.28 -2.23
C PHE A 40 1.71 4.28 -1.61
N ILE A 41 1.63 3.80 -0.37
CA ILE A 41 0.40 3.68 0.40
C ILE A 41 0.54 4.57 1.62
N VAL A 42 -0.43 5.46 1.81
CA VAL A 42 -0.55 6.33 2.97
C VAL A 42 -2.00 6.22 3.47
N GLY A 43 -2.18 5.51 4.59
CA GLY A 43 -3.46 5.30 5.24
C GLY A 43 -3.77 6.40 6.26
N GLU A 44 -5.06 6.67 6.46
CA GLU A 44 -5.54 7.63 7.47
C GLU A 44 -5.24 7.20 8.91
N ASP A 45 -5.03 5.90 9.14
CA ASP A 45 -4.70 5.30 10.42
C ASP A 45 -3.18 5.29 10.72
N GLY A 46 -2.39 5.94 9.84
CA GLY A 46 -0.93 5.96 9.92
C GLY A 46 -0.26 4.72 9.31
N THR A 47 -1.02 3.76 8.78
CA THR A 47 -0.44 2.66 8.00
C THR A 47 0.23 3.22 6.74
N CYS A 48 1.51 2.95 6.55
CA CYS A 48 2.21 3.29 5.32
C CYS A 48 3.04 2.12 4.79
N GLY A 49 3.38 2.18 3.50
CA GLY A 49 4.22 1.18 2.85
C GLY A 49 4.30 1.39 1.34
N VAL A 50 4.97 0.46 0.67
CA VAL A 50 5.06 0.43 -0.79
C VAL A 50 4.77 -0.98 -1.29
N VAL A 51 4.01 -1.08 -2.37
CA VAL A 51 3.93 -2.30 -3.18
C VAL A 51 4.59 -2.02 -4.52
N TYR A 52 5.35 -2.98 -5.03
CA TYR A 52 6.12 -2.84 -6.26
C TYR A 52 6.02 -4.08 -7.14
N ASP A 53 6.32 -3.91 -8.43
CA ASP A 53 6.41 -5.00 -9.40
C ASP A 53 7.85 -5.57 -9.47
N PRO A 54 8.09 -6.78 -8.95
CA PRO A 54 9.41 -7.40 -8.98
C PRO A 54 9.88 -7.81 -10.38
N ALA A 55 9.00 -7.80 -11.40
CA ALA A 55 9.40 -8.04 -12.79
C ALA A 55 10.13 -6.83 -13.41
N VAL A 56 10.00 -5.63 -12.82
CA VAL A 56 10.54 -4.38 -13.37
C VAL A 56 11.66 -3.81 -12.51
N ILE A 57 11.58 -3.93 -11.18
CA ILE A 57 12.54 -3.34 -10.24
C ILE A 57 12.90 -4.30 -9.10
N ASP A 58 14.19 -4.37 -8.78
CA ASP A 58 14.70 -5.19 -7.68
C ASP A 58 14.38 -4.57 -6.32
N GLY A 59 14.10 -5.42 -5.32
CA GLY A 59 13.74 -4.99 -3.97
C GLY A 59 14.80 -4.11 -3.28
N ALA A 60 16.09 -4.30 -3.58
CA ALA A 60 17.15 -3.47 -3.03
C ALA A 60 17.08 -2.03 -3.55
N VAL A 61 16.72 -1.83 -4.82
CA VAL A 61 16.54 -0.49 -5.41
C VAL A 61 15.31 0.19 -4.82
N VAL A 62 14.23 -0.55 -4.60
CA VAL A 62 13.03 -0.02 -3.93
C VAL A 62 13.34 0.41 -2.49
N ALA A 63 14.12 -0.38 -1.76
CA ALA A 63 14.53 -0.03 -0.39
C ALA A 63 15.31 1.29 -0.36
N GLU A 64 16.31 1.45 -1.23
CA GLU A 64 17.09 2.70 -1.36
C GLU A 64 16.20 3.91 -1.70
N MET A 65 15.24 3.75 -2.62
CA MET A 65 14.28 4.81 -2.94
C MET A 65 13.40 5.19 -1.75
N VAL A 66 12.97 4.21 -0.96
CA VAL A 66 12.16 4.44 0.25
C VAL A 66 12.99 5.14 1.32
N ASP A 67 14.22 4.70 1.57
CA ASP A 67 15.12 5.34 2.53
C ASP A 67 15.35 6.80 2.15
N HIS A 68 15.68 7.07 0.88
CA HIS A 68 15.83 8.45 0.39
C HIS A 68 14.55 9.30 0.59
N ALA A 69 13.38 8.73 0.31
CA ALA A 69 12.10 9.43 0.47
C ALA A 69 11.72 9.69 1.93
N LEU A 70 12.19 8.86 2.87
CA LEU A 70 11.95 9.04 4.31
C LEU A 70 12.93 10.02 4.96
N GLU A 71 14.12 10.19 4.38
CA GLU A 71 15.14 11.14 4.85
C GLU A 71 14.85 12.60 4.45
N TYR A 72 14.00 12.83 3.44
CA TYR A 72 13.62 14.17 2.96
C TYR A 72 12.37 14.71 3.66
#